data_AF-A0A368BNM9-F1
#
_entry.id   AF-A0A368BNM9-F1
#
_cell.length_a   1.000
_cell.length_b   1.000
_cell.length_c   1.000
_cell.angle_alpha   90.00
_cell.angle_beta   90.00
_cell.angle_gamma   90.00
#
_symmetry.space_group_name_H-M   'P 1'
#
loop_
_entity.id
_entity.type
_entity.pdbx_description
1 polymer ?
#
loop_
_entity_poly.entity_id
_entity_poly.type
_entity_poly.pdbx_seq_one_letter_code
_entity_poly.pdbx_strand_id
1 'polypeptide(L)'
;MIFALATPVAQSALGVFRISGAGCCDVFNQALNKPILEYRKVFLREIMLAGRVVDKCSLVYYSAPNSYTGEDSVEVFCHGGLSVIGSLTGLF
;
A
#
# COMPACT_ATOMS: atom_id res chain seq x y z
N MET A 1 1.64 13.41 4.60
CA MET A 1 1.48 12.01 4.15
C MET A 1 1.84 11.95 2.69
N ILE A 2 2.70 11.01 2.30
CA ILE A 2 3.20 10.84 0.94
C ILE A 2 2.80 9.44 0.49
N PHE A 3 2.28 9.32 -0.72
CA PHE A 3 2.00 8.06 -1.39
C PHE A 3 2.67 8.07 -2.76
N ALA A 4 3.55 7.11 -3.02
CA ALA A 4 4.29 7.05 -4.27
C ALA A 4 4.66 5.63 -4.66
N LEU A 5 4.80 5.40 -5.97
CA LEU A 5 5.40 4.19 -6.51
C LEU A 5 6.91 4.21 -6.19
N ALA A 6 7.38 3.20 -5.47
CA ALA A 6 8.78 3.03 -5.07
C ALA A 6 9.59 2.26 -6.12
N THR A 7 8.93 1.48 -6.99
CA THR A 7 9.56 0.78 -8.13
C THR A 7 9.47 1.59 -9.42
N PRO A 8 10.30 1.31 -10.45
CA PRO A 8 10.13 1.93 -11.76
C PRO A 8 8.74 1.69 -12.36
N VAL A 9 8.26 2.65 -13.15
CA VAL A 9 7.01 2.51 -13.94
C VAL A 9 7.30 1.61 -15.15
N ALA A 10 7.23 0.29 -14.94
CA ALA A 10 7.44 -0.72 -15.97
C ALA A 10 6.58 -1.95 -15.69
N GLN A 11 6.23 -2.69 -16.75
CA GLN A 11 5.57 -3.97 -16.59
C GLN A 11 6.52 -4.96 -15.88
N SER A 12 6.04 -5.55 -14.79
CA SER A 12 6.81 -6.48 -13.97
C SER A 12 5.88 -7.47 -13.24
N ALA A 13 6.45 -8.44 -12.52
CA ALA A 13 5.67 -9.30 -11.64
C ALA A 13 5.06 -8.50 -10.46
N LEU A 14 5.82 -7.55 -9.90
CA LEU A 14 5.43 -6.76 -8.75
C LEU A 14 5.73 -5.27 -8.93
N GLY A 15 4.80 -4.44 -8.47
CA GLY A 15 5.02 -3.02 -8.19
C GLY A 15 4.98 -2.80 -6.68
N VAL A 16 5.76 -1.83 -6.19
CA VAL A 16 5.72 -1.45 -4.77
C VAL A 16 5.30 -0.01 -4.64
N PHE A 17 4.20 0.25 -3.93
CA PHE A 17 3.88 1.58 -3.44
C PHE A 17 4.29 1.71 -1.98
N ARG A 18 4.77 2.90 -1.60
CA ARG A 18 5.02 3.26 -0.21
C ARG A 18 4.13 4.43 0.17
N ILE A 19 3.50 4.31 1.34
CA ILE A 19 2.83 5.39 2.03
C ILE A 19 3.68 5.73 3.27
N SER A 20 3.93 7.01 3.54
CA SER A 20 4.61 7.48 4.76
C SER A 20 3.91 8.70 5.36
N GLY A 21 3.82 8.74 6.67
CA GLY A 21 3.32 9.88 7.44
C GLY A 21 2.41 9.46 8.59
N ALA A 22 2.24 10.36 9.56
CA ALA A 22 1.42 10.11 10.75
C ALA A 22 0.02 9.56 10.39
N GLY A 23 -0.34 8.43 11.01
CA GLY A 23 -1.67 7.81 10.84
C GLY A 23 -1.93 7.18 9.47
N CYS A 24 -0.91 6.97 8.64
CA CYS A 24 -1.11 6.43 7.29
C CYS A 24 -1.75 5.05 7.25
N CYS A 25 -1.52 4.22 8.29
CA CYS A 25 -2.14 2.90 8.40
C CYS A 25 -3.67 3.01 8.55
N ASP A 26 -4.15 3.96 9.35
CA ASP A 26 -5.58 4.16 9.59
C ASP A 26 -6.29 4.68 8.34
N VAL A 27 -5.65 5.60 7.60
CA VAL A 27 -6.19 6.07 6.32
C VAL A 27 -6.20 4.93 5.31
N PHE A 28 -5.10 4.18 5.20
CA PHE A 28 -5.01 3.06 4.25
C PHE A 28 -6.01 1.94 4.57
N ASN A 29 -6.29 1.68 5.85
CA ASN A 29 -7.29 0.69 6.28
C ASN A 29 -8.70 0.97 5.72
N GLN A 30 -9.03 2.21 5.36
CA GLN A 30 -10.31 2.57 4.73
C GLN A 30 -10.42 2.03 3.29
N ALA A 31 -9.29 1.79 2.63
CA ALA A 31 -9.22 1.25 1.29
C ALA A 31 -9.06 -0.28 1.26
N LEU A 32 -9.13 -0.98 2.40
CA LEU A 32 -8.93 -2.42 2.47
C LEU A 32 -10.22 -3.16 2.79
N ASN A 33 -10.35 -4.39 2.28
CA ASN A 33 -11.45 -5.28 2.66
C ASN A 33 -11.39 -5.72 4.14
N LYS A 34 -10.20 -5.68 4.76
CA LYS A 34 -9.96 -6.01 6.17
C LYS A 34 -8.81 -5.17 6.71
N PRO A 35 -8.89 -4.61 7.93
CA PRO A 35 -7.83 -3.76 8.45
C PRO A 35 -6.52 -4.53 8.74
N ILE A 36 -5.44 -3.76 8.78
CA ILE A 36 -4.14 -4.11 9.33
C ILE A 36 -4.06 -3.54 10.75
N LEU A 37 -3.75 -4.40 11.72
CA LEU A 37 -3.73 -4.05 13.14
C LEU A 37 -2.37 -4.31 13.82
N GLU A 38 -1.44 -4.97 13.12
CA GLU A 38 -0.11 -5.29 13.65
C GLU A 38 0.95 -4.78 12.68
N TYR A 39 2.12 -4.42 13.22
CA TYR A 39 3.26 -3.95 12.44
C TYR A 39 4.26 -5.09 12.20
N ARG A 40 5.10 -4.95 11.16
CA ARG A 40 6.16 -5.91 10.76
C ARG A 40 5.65 -7.33 10.50
N LYS A 41 4.40 -7.44 10.07
CA LYS A 41 3.79 -8.67 9.55
C LYS A 41 3.32 -8.43 8.13
N VAL A 42 3.40 -9.48 7.30
CA VAL A 42 2.86 -9.46 5.94
C VAL A 42 1.40 -9.86 5.98
N PHE A 43 0.55 -9.06 5.35
CA PHE A 43 -0.88 -9.29 5.24
C PHE A 43 -1.29 -9.41 3.78
N LEU A 44 -2.12 -10.40 3.47
CA LEU A 44 -2.83 -10.46 2.19
C LEU A 44 -4.16 -9.72 2.32
N ARG A 45 -4.39 -8.71 1.48
CA ARG A 45 -5.63 -7.90 1.48
C ARG A 45 -6.06 -7.55 0.07
N GLU A 46 -7.34 -7.26 -0.07
CA GLU A 46 -7.87 -6.65 -1.29
C GLU A 46 -7.91 -5.14 -1.09
N ILE A 47 -7.37 -4.41 -2.06
CA ILE A 47 -7.47 -2.96 -2.14
C ILE A 47 -8.74 -2.62 -2.91
N MET A 48 -9.57 -1.78 -2.30
CA MET A 48 -10.90 -1.41 -2.77
C MET A 48 -10.88 0.05 -3.24
N LEU A 49 -11.42 0.30 -4.43
CA LEU A 49 -11.64 1.65 -4.97
C LEU A 49 -13.05 1.73 -5.54
N ALA A 50 -13.83 2.73 -5.13
CA ALA A 50 -15.22 2.92 -5.55
C ALA A 50 -16.08 1.64 -5.47
N GLY A 51 -15.91 0.86 -4.39
CA GLY A 51 -16.65 -0.38 -4.16
C GLY A 51 -16.20 -1.59 -4.99
N ARG A 52 -15.10 -1.49 -5.74
CA ARG A 52 -14.55 -2.59 -6.54
C ARG A 52 -13.15 -2.97 -6.05
N VAL A 53 -12.83 -4.25 -6.15
CA VAL A 53 -11.47 -4.74 -5.93
C VAL A 53 -10.59 -4.25 -7.08
N VAL A 54 -9.53 -3.52 -6.76
CA VAL A 54 -8.49 -3.12 -7.72
C VAL A 54 -7.45 -4.21 -7.87
N ASP A 55 -6.93 -4.69 -6.73
CA ASP A 55 -5.94 -5.75 -6.68
C ASP A 55 -5.94 -6.45 -5.31
N LYS A 56 -5.36 -7.65 -5.27
CA LYS A 56 -5.10 -8.41 -4.05
C LYS A 56 -3.60 -8.39 -3.77
N CYS A 57 -3.19 -7.61 -2.78
CA CYS A 57 -1.80 -7.26 -2.53
C CYS A 57 -1.29 -7.86 -1.22
N SER A 58 0.02 -8.11 -1.19
CA SER A 58 0.75 -8.28 0.07
C SER A 58 1.05 -6.89 0.64
N LEU A 59 0.88 -6.71 1.94
CA LEU A 59 1.01 -5.42 2.63
C LEU A 59 1.87 -5.59 3.88
N VAL A 60 2.70 -4.58 4.18
CA VAL A 60 3.42 -4.52 5.45
C VAL A 60 3.26 -3.13 6.06
N TYR A 61 2.81 -3.08 7.31
CA TYR A 61 2.79 -1.85 8.10
C TYR A 61 4.04 -1.75 8.97
N TYR A 62 4.68 -0.59 8.98
CA TYR A 62 5.76 -0.23 9.91
C TYR A 62 5.31 0.95 10.74
N SER A 63 5.21 0.77 12.06
CA SER A 63 4.88 1.86 12.98
C SER A 63 6.13 2.68 13.33
N ALA A 64 5.98 3.99 13.50
CA ALA A 64 7.04 4.87 13.97
C ALA A 64 7.59 4.44 15.34
N PRO A 65 8.89 4.67 15.64
CA PRO A 65 9.93 5.21 14.76
C PRO A 65 10.59 4.13 13.87
N ASN A 66 9.96 2.97 13.76
CA ASN A 66 10.56 1.70 13.37
C ASN A 66 10.39 1.39 11.86
N SER A 67 10.54 2.41 11.01
CA SER A 67 10.35 2.39 9.56
C SER A 67 11.54 3.02 8.81
N TYR A 68 11.50 3.02 7.48
CA TYR A 68 12.55 3.63 6.65
C TYR A 68 12.66 5.16 6.81
N THR A 69 11.52 5.85 6.95
CA THR A 69 11.47 7.31 7.09
C THR A 69 11.48 7.77 8.54
N GLY A 70 11.31 6.84 9.49
CA GLY A 70 11.07 7.15 10.91
C GLY A 70 9.61 7.51 11.23
N GLU A 71 8.75 7.63 10.23
CA GLU A 71 7.31 7.85 10.39
C GLU A 71 6.53 6.53 10.32
N ASP A 72 5.22 6.55 10.58
CA ASP A 72 4.38 5.42 10.18
C ASP A 72 4.46 5.23 8.66
N SER A 73 4.53 3.99 8.21
CA SER A 73 4.56 3.68 6.78
C SER A 73 3.88 2.37 6.43
N VAL A 74 3.29 2.30 5.25
CA VAL A 74 2.74 1.06 4.69
C VAL A 74 3.37 0.81 3.34
N GLU A 75 3.86 -0.41 3.12
CA GLU A 75 4.35 -0.87 1.83
C GLU A 75 3.33 -1.82 1.21
N VAL A 76 3.02 -1.56 -0.06
CA VAL A 76 2.02 -2.27 -0.85
C VAL A 76 2.71 -2.99 -1.98
N PHE A 77 2.72 -4.32 -1.95
CA PHE A 77 3.27 -5.18 -2.98
C PHE A 77 2.11 -5.66 -3.86
N CYS A 78 1.86 -4.92 -4.94
CA CYS A 78 0.80 -5.19 -5.91
C CYS A 78 1.34 -5.91 -7.15
N HIS A 79 0.46 -6.39 -8.01
CA HIS A 79 0.87 -6.85 -9.34
C HIS A 79 1.50 -5.71 -10.14
N GLY A 80 2.59 -6.01 -10.85
CA GLY A 80 3.35 -5.03 -11.65
C GLY A 80 2.76 -4.71 -13.02
N GLY A 81 1.47 -5.01 -13.26
CA GLY A 81 0.79 -4.62 -14.49
C GLY A 81 0.56 -3.11 -14.53
N LEU A 82 0.83 -2.46 -15.66
CA LEU A 82 0.68 -0.99 -15.79
C LEU A 82 -0.75 -0.51 -15.49
N SER A 83 -1.76 -1.32 -15.80
CA SER A 83 -3.17 -1.03 -15.45
C SER A 83 -3.42 -1.05 -13.94
N VAL A 84 -2.78 -1.96 -13.20
CA VAL A 84 -2.91 -2.06 -11.74
C VAL A 84 -2.18 -0.88 -11.10
N ILE A 85 -0.93 -0.63 -11.51
CA ILE A 85 -0.14 0.51 -11.05
C ILE A 85 -0.91 1.82 -11.27
N GLY A 86 -1.43 2.07 -12.49
CA GLY A 86 -2.19 3.28 -12.80
C GLY A 86 -3.54 3.38 -12.07
N SER A 87 -4.17 2.26 -11.71
CA SER A 87 -5.39 2.29 -10.90
C SER A 87 -5.09 2.66 -9.45
N LEU A 88 -3.97 2.17 -8.91
CA LEU A 88 -3.55 2.46 -7.55
C LEU A 88 -3.02 3.88 -7.36
N THR A 89 -2.54 4.57 -8.39
CA THR A 89 -2.12 5.98 -8.25
C THR A 89 -3.25 6.91 -7.84
N GLY A 90 -4.52 6.54 -8.08
CA GLY A 90 -5.70 7.31 -7.67
C GLY A 90 -6.29 6.90 -6.32
N LEU A 91 -5.57 6.10 -5.53
CA LEU A 91 -6.06 5.59 -4.24
C LEU A 91 -6.10 6.66 -3.14
N PHE A 92 -5.21 7.66 -3.23
CA PHE A 92 -5.06 8.76 -2.29
C PHE A 92 -5.09 10.11 -3.01
#